data_AF-A0A6C0BAZ7-F1
#
_entry.id   AF-A0A6C0BAZ7-F1
#
_cell.length_a   1.000
_cell.length_b   1.000
_cell.length_c   1.000
_cell.angle_alpha   90.00
_cell.angle_beta   90.00
_cell.angle_gamma   90.00
#
_symmetry.space_group_name_H-M   'P 1'
#
loop_
_entity.id
_entity.type
_entity.pdbx_description
1 polymer ?
#
loop_
_entity_poly.entity_id
_entity_poly.type
_entity_poly.pdbx_seq_one_letter_code
_entity_poly.pdbx_strand_id
1 'polypeptide(L)'
;MALLFDKDSLQIKRIKNNNYVMEGEIRNLKIDANELFSFQKFPILKELYKDIIDELQVTNIQEGSASYGIIFQHFFKDMGFPRLSLQLDVTRTKTNNMLEFVCSNATNIVSNSQDCFILSFETFAIQIHICEVSIKICIDIAIHYPFEIELFIEKMAIQVMHKMFLRLKRFIEI
;
A
#
# COMPACT_ATOMS: atom_id res chain seq x y z
N MET A 1 5.58 -4.24 20.88
CA MET A 1 4.52 -4.63 19.91
C MET A 1 3.16 -4.30 20.51
N ALA A 2 2.33 -3.54 19.79
CA ALA A 2 0.98 -3.16 20.21
C ALA A 2 -0.03 -3.43 19.07
N LEU A 3 -1.16 -4.07 19.38
CA LEU A 3 -2.26 -4.24 18.42
C LEU A 3 -3.01 -2.91 18.28
N LEU A 4 -3.11 -2.38 17.06
CA LEU A 4 -3.77 -1.10 16.79
C LEU A 4 -5.15 -1.28 16.16
N PHE A 5 -5.33 -2.35 15.39
CA PHE A 5 -6.56 -2.64 14.67
C PHE A 5 -6.72 -4.15 14.45
N ASP A 6 -7.94 -4.66 14.64
CA ASP A 6 -8.31 -6.05 14.35
C ASP A 6 -9.80 -6.10 13.97
N LYS A 7 -10.08 -6.14 12.66
CA LYS A 7 -11.45 -6.20 12.12
C LYS A 7 -11.46 -6.67 10.67
N ASP A 8 -12.54 -7.33 10.25
CA ASP A 8 -12.80 -7.69 8.84
C ASP A 8 -11.72 -8.55 8.17
N SER A 9 -11.03 -9.39 8.95
CA SER A 9 -9.86 -10.18 8.56
C SER A 9 -8.61 -9.34 8.25
N LEU A 10 -8.53 -8.13 8.81
CA LEU A 10 -7.35 -7.27 8.76
C LEU A 10 -6.83 -7.00 10.18
N GLN A 11 -5.55 -7.24 10.38
CA GLN A 11 -4.82 -6.87 11.59
C GLN A 11 -3.73 -5.85 11.27
N ILE A 12 -3.63 -4.80 12.09
CA ILE A 12 -2.53 -3.83 12.02
C ILE A 12 -1.90 -3.71 13.41
N LYS A 13 -0.57 -3.88 13.46
CA LYS A 13 0.23 -3.91 14.69
C LYS A 13 1.36 -2.89 14.58
N ARG A 14 1.63 -2.16 15.65
CA ARG A 14 2.87 -1.39 15.82
C ARG A 14 3.94 -2.32 16.36
N ILE A 15 5.05 -2.49 15.65
CA ILE A 15 6.18 -3.29 16.14
C ILE A 15 7.04 -2.43 17.08
N LYS A 16 7.44 -1.25 16.57
CA LYS A 16 8.17 -0.18 17.25
C LYS A 16 7.76 1.18 16.64
N ASN A 17 8.31 2.28 17.15
CA ASN A 17 7.98 3.61 16.61
C ASN A 17 8.18 3.67 15.09
N ASN A 18 7.15 4.14 14.39
CA ASN A 18 7.05 4.25 12.94
C ASN A 18 7.21 2.93 12.14
N ASN A 19 7.17 1.77 12.81
CA ASN A 19 7.22 0.45 12.16
C ASN A 19 5.92 -0.31 12.39
N TYR A 20 5.31 -0.74 11.29
CA TYR A 20 3.98 -1.30 11.27
C TYR A 20 3.96 -2.60 10.47
N VAL A 21 3.19 -3.55 10.98
CA VAL A 21 2.86 -4.77 10.25
C VAL A 21 1.36 -4.80 10.01
N MET A 22 0.98 -5.04 8.75
CA MET A 22 -0.38 -5.23 8.30
C MET A 22 -0.53 -6.63 7.72
N GLU A 23 -1.49 -7.39 8.25
CA GLU A 23 -1.81 -8.73 7.77
C GLU A 23 -3.30 -8.80 7.47
N GLY A 24 -3.65 -9.15 6.23
CA GLY A 24 -5.02 -9.27 5.78
C GLY A 24 -5.27 -10.59 5.06
N GLU A 25 -6.47 -11.15 5.20
CA GLU A 25 -6.89 -12.34 4.45
C GLU A 25 -8.17 -12.06 3.65
N ILE A 26 -8.12 -12.45 2.38
CA ILE A 26 -9.17 -12.30 1.39
C ILE A 26 -9.52 -13.69 0.87
N ARG A 27 -10.79 -14.07 0.86
CA ARG A 27 -11.18 -15.33 0.23
C ARG A 27 -11.11 -15.17 -1.28
N ASN A 28 -10.54 -16.15 -1.97
CA ASN A 28 -10.44 -16.13 -3.42
C ASN A 28 -10.70 -17.54 -3.95
N LEU A 29 -11.79 -17.70 -4.70
CA LEU A 29 -12.17 -18.99 -5.27
C LEU A 29 -11.97 -19.07 -6.79
N LYS A 30 -11.62 -17.95 -7.45
CA LYS A 30 -11.75 -17.86 -8.92
C LYS A 30 -10.71 -17.00 -9.63
N ILE A 31 -9.99 -16.12 -8.93
CA ILE A 31 -9.13 -15.12 -9.57
C ILE A 31 -7.68 -15.59 -9.60
N ASP A 32 -7.01 -15.43 -10.76
CA ASP A 32 -5.57 -15.55 -10.87
C ASP A 32 -4.89 -14.34 -10.21
N ALA A 33 -4.40 -14.52 -8.98
CA ALA A 33 -3.69 -13.49 -8.23
C ALA A 33 -2.44 -12.97 -8.98
N ASN A 34 -1.79 -13.82 -9.78
CA ASN A 34 -0.62 -13.43 -10.56
C ASN A 34 -0.96 -12.42 -11.66
N GLU A 35 -2.12 -12.60 -12.32
CA GLU A 35 -2.62 -11.63 -13.29
C GLU A 35 -3.12 -10.37 -12.60
N LEU A 36 -3.92 -10.53 -11.53
CA LEU A 36 -4.53 -9.43 -10.78
C LEU A 36 -3.50 -8.42 -10.27
N PHE A 37 -2.42 -8.91 -9.66
CA PHE A 37 -1.36 -8.07 -9.11
C PHE A 37 -0.23 -7.79 -10.12
N SER A 38 -0.51 -7.91 -11.43
CA SER A 38 0.43 -7.46 -12.45
C SER A 38 0.47 -5.93 -12.55
N PHE A 39 1.63 -5.37 -12.88
CA PHE A 39 1.80 -3.92 -13.05
C PHE A 39 0.89 -3.33 -14.14
N GLN A 40 0.50 -4.13 -15.14
CA GLN A 40 -0.44 -3.71 -16.19
C GLN A 40 -1.87 -3.53 -15.68
N LYS A 41 -2.27 -4.22 -14.61
CA LYS A 41 -3.61 -4.12 -14.01
C LYS A 41 -3.69 -3.07 -12.91
N PHE A 42 -2.58 -2.43 -12.57
CA PHE A 42 -2.53 -1.39 -11.54
C PHE A 42 -3.45 -0.18 -11.80
N PRO A 43 -3.78 0.22 -13.04
CA PRO A 43 -4.82 1.22 -13.29
C PRO A 43 -6.21 0.82 -12.73
N ILE A 44 -6.53 -0.47 -12.62
CA ILE A 44 -7.77 -0.95 -11.97
C ILE A 44 -7.74 -0.60 -10.48
N LEU A 45 -6.57 -0.70 -9.84
CA LEU A 45 -6.39 -0.29 -8.45
C LEU A 45 -6.57 1.23 -8.27
N LYS A 46 -6.22 2.04 -9.27
CA LYS A 46 -6.53 3.49 -9.26
C LYS A 46 -8.04 3.72 -9.13
N GLU A 47 -8.83 3.09 -9.99
CA GLU A 47 -10.29 3.21 -9.98
C GLU A 47 -10.88 2.70 -8.66
N LEU A 48 -10.32 1.62 -8.12
CA LEU A 48 -10.70 1.05 -6.82
C LEU A 48 -10.46 2.04 -5.67
N TYR A 49 -9.43 2.87 -5.76
CA TYR A 49 -9.00 3.78 -4.69
C TYR A 49 -9.19 5.27 -5.02
N LYS A 50 -10.09 5.63 -5.95
CA LYS A 50 -10.26 7.00 -6.45
C LYS A 50 -10.58 8.11 -5.43
N ASP A 51 -11.10 7.76 -4.26
CA ASP A 51 -11.38 8.70 -3.15
C ASP A 51 -10.29 8.65 -2.06
N ILE A 52 -9.18 7.98 -2.35
CA ILE A 52 -7.99 7.88 -1.51
C ILE A 52 -6.76 8.37 -2.27
N ILE A 53 -6.67 8.00 -3.55
CA ILE A 53 -5.61 8.38 -4.47
C ILE A 53 -6.18 9.39 -5.47
N ASP A 54 -5.62 10.59 -5.48
CA ASP A 54 -5.93 11.61 -6.48
C ASP A 54 -5.22 11.31 -7.80
N GLU A 55 -3.92 11.08 -7.72
CA GLU A 55 -3.09 10.80 -8.89
C GLU A 55 -2.29 9.53 -8.68
N LEU A 56 -2.29 8.68 -9.72
CA LEU A 56 -1.47 7.49 -9.80
C LEU A 56 -0.81 7.50 -11.16
N GLN A 57 0.52 7.52 -11.15
CA GLN A 57 1.36 7.42 -12.33
C GLN A 57 2.18 6.14 -12.21
N VAL A 58 2.25 5.39 -13.30
CA VAL A 58 3.07 4.19 -13.40
C VAL A 58 3.97 4.36 -14.61
N THR A 59 5.27 4.32 -14.40
CA THR A 59 6.29 4.49 -15.45
C THR A 59 7.28 3.34 -15.39
N ASN A 60 8.14 3.24 -16.41
CA ASN A 60 9.22 2.24 -16.48
C ASN A 60 8.74 0.79 -16.26
N ILE A 61 7.56 0.43 -16.75
CA ILE A 61 7.03 -0.93 -16.62
C ILE A 61 7.91 -1.86 -17.45
N GLN A 62 8.64 -2.74 -16.77
CA GLN A 62 9.44 -3.81 -17.34
C GLN A 62 8.97 -5.16 -16.80
N GLU A 63 9.55 -6.24 -17.30
CA GLU A 63 9.31 -7.58 -16.75
C GLU A 63 9.85 -7.65 -15.32
N GLY A 64 8.97 -7.51 -14.33
CA GLY A 64 9.31 -7.62 -12.91
C GLY A 64 9.74 -6.32 -12.23
N SER A 65 9.72 -5.16 -12.90
CA SER A 65 9.86 -3.86 -12.22
C SER A 65 8.93 -2.77 -12.77
N ALA A 66 8.62 -1.78 -11.93
CA ALA A 66 7.90 -0.57 -12.30
C ALA A 66 8.19 0.57 -11.31
N SER A 67 8.05 1.81 -11.77
CA SER A 67 8.11 3.00 -10.91
C SER A 67 6.70 3.57 -10.71
N TYR A 68 6.38 3.94 -9.48
CA TYR A 68 5.08 4.45 -9.07
C TYR A 68 5.19 5.85 -8.48
N GLY A 69 4.36 6.77 -8.96
CA GLY A 69 4.08 8.05 -8.32
C GLY A 69 2.65 8.07 -7.82
N ILE A 70 2.43 8.23 -6.52
CA ILE A 70 1.11 8.25 -5.90
C ILE A 70 0.93 9.58 -5.18
N ILE A 71 -0.14 10.30 -5.48
CA ILE A 71 -0.57 11.47 -4.73
C ILE A 71 -1.89 11.13 -4.04
N PHE A 72 -1.90 11.24 -2.72
CA PHE A 72 -3.09 10.99 -1.93
C PHE A 72 -4.02 12.20 -1.90
N GLN A 73 -5.30 11.93 -1.65
CA GLN A 73 -6.26 12.94 -1.21
C GLN A 73 -5.73 13.70 0.00
N HIS A 74 -6.02 15.00 0.08
CA HIS A 74 -5.56 15.86 1.17
C HIS A 74 -6.42 15.71 2.42
N PHE A 75 -6.42 14.51 3.01
CA PHE A 75 -7.32 14.10 4.09
C PHE A 75 -7.34 14.99 5.34
N PHE A 76 -6.24 15.70 5.60
CA PHE A 76 -6.05 16.45 6.84
C PHE A 76 -5.71 17.93 6.60
N LYS A 77 -6.18 18.49 5.47
CA LYS A 77 -5.97 19.89 5.09
C LYS A 77 -6.40 20.86 6.19
N ASP A 78 -7.56 20.63 6.78
CA ASP A 78 -8.13 21.52 7.80
C ASP A 78 -7.37 21.47 9.13
N MET A 79 -6.56 20.42 9.34
CA MET A 79 -5.67 20.27 10.49
C MET A 79 -4.26 20.78 10.21
N GLY A 80 -4.01 21.37 9.03
CA GLY A 80 -2.72 21.93 8.64
C GLY A 80 -1.67 20.92 8.20
N PHE A 81 -2.01 19.64 8.04
CA PHE A 81 -1.07 18.64 7.53
C PHE A 81 -0.85 18.84 6.04
N PRO A 82 0.35 18.54 5.52
CA PRO A 82 0.61 18.58 4.09
C PRO A 82 -0.13 17.45 3.38
N ARG A 83 -0.35 17.64 2.08
CA ARG A 83 -0.78 16.55 1.20
C ARG A 83 0.36 15.56 1.06
N LEU A 84 0.08 14.26 1.10
CA LEU A 84 1.11 13.23 1.06
C LEU A 84 1.29 12.69 -0.36
N SER A 85 2.53 12.38 -0.72
CA SER A 85 2.86 11.63 -1.93
C SER A 85 3.84 10.51 -1.64
N LEU A 86 3.80 9.44 -2.44
CA LEU A 86 4.77 8.34 -2.44
C LEU A 86 5.41 8.24 -3.82
N GLN A 87 6.70 7.97 -3.82
CA GLN A 87 7.45 7.66 -5.03
C GLN A 87 8.21 6.37 -4.80
N LEU A 88 7.81 5.32 -5.50
CA LEU A 88 8.30 3.96 -5.29
C LEU A 88 8.97 3.43 -6.55
N ASP A 89 10.16 2.85 -6.42
CA ASP A 89 10.63 1.83 -7.36
C ASP A 89 10.23 0.47 -6.80
N VAL A 90 9.54 -0.35 -7.59
CA VAL A 90 8.98 -1.63 -7.16
C VAL A 90 9.55 -2.74 -8.02
N THR A 91 10.10 -3.76 -7.39
CA THR A 91 10.43 -5.03 -8.04
C THR A 91 9.46 -6.11 -7.60
N ARG A 92 9.13 -7.01 -8.51
CA ARG A 92 8.20 -8.11 -8.28
C ARG A 92 8.88 -9.43 -8.57
N THR A 93 8.85 -10.33 -7.61
CA THR A 93 9.28 -11.72 -7.75
C THR A 93 8.08 -12.65 -7.55
N LYS A 94 8.16 -13.84 -8.16
CA LYS A 94 7.18 -14.92 -7.99
C LYS A 94 7.90 -16.18 -7.57
N THR A 95 7.39 -16.84 -6.54
CA THR A 95 7.90 -18.14 -6.09
C THR A 95 6.72 -19.04 -5.75
N ASN A 96 6.49 -20.09 -6.53
CA ASN A 96 5.38 -21.06 -6.38
C ASN A 96 4.03 -20.40 -6.06
N ASN A 97 3.74 -20.23 -4.77
CA ASN A 97 2.49 -19.74 -4.19
C ASN A 97 2.63 -18.36 -3.54
N MET A 98 3.67 -17.60 -3.88
CA MET A 98 3.93 -16.28 -3.31
C MET A 98 4.30 -15.29 -4.42
N LEU A 99 3.70 -14.11 -4.34
CA LEU A 99 4.19 -12.92 -5.03
C LEU A 99 4.80 -12.00 -3.98
N GLU A 100 5.99 -11.50 -4.25
CA GLU A 100 6.64 -10.52 -3.39
C GLU A 100 6.92 -9.25 -4.19
N PHE A 101 6.53 -8.12 -3.61
CA PHE A 101 6.83 -6.80 -4.14
C PHE A 101 7.78 -6.11 -3.18
N VAL A 102 8.99 -5.82 -3.63
CA VAL A 102 9.96 -5.06 -2.85
C VAL A 102 9.91 -3.62 -3.33
N CYS A 103 9.56 -2.71 -2.43
CA CYS A 103 9.35 -1.31 -2.68
C CYS A 103 10.49 -0.49 -2.04
N SER A 104 11.16 0.34 -2.84
CA SER A 104 12.18 1.29 -2.38
C SER A 104 11.80 2.72 -2.79
N ASN A 105 12.37 3.73 -2.14
CA ASN A 105 12.18 5.12 -2.58
C ASN A 105 12.64 5.26 -4.03
N ALA A 106 11.81 5.89 -4.86
CA ALA A 106 12.16 6.08 -6.27
C ALA A 106 13.43 6.95 -6.38
N THR A 107 14.34 6.53 -7.25
CA THR A 107 15.55 7.30 -7.54
C THR A 107 15.28 8.51 -8.45
N ASN A 108 14.20 8.45 -9.22
CA ASN A 108 13.76 9.52 -10.12
C ASN A 108 12.36 9.99 -9.72
N ILE A 109 12.23 11.29 -9.47
CA ILE A 109 10.97 11.91 -9.05
C ILE A 109 9.98 11.88 -10.21
N VAL A 110 8.92 11.08 -10.08
CA VAL A 110 7.90 10.90 -11.13
C VAL A 110 6.88 12.06 -11.15
N SER A 111 6.71 12.80 -10.06
CA SER A 111 5.70 13.87 -9.94
C SER A 111 6.27 15.22 -9.46
N ASN A 112 6.00 16.29 -10.20
CA ASN A 112 6.33 17.69 -9.87
C ASN A 112 5.26 18.37 -8.99
N SER A 113 4.71 17.69 -7.98
CA SER A 113 3.74 18.34 -7.08
C SER A 113 4.50 19.17 -6.04
N GLN A 114 4.71 20.46 -6.32
CA GLN A 114 5.44 21.40 -5.46
C GLN A 114 4.86 21.55 -4.04
N ASP A 115 3.63 21.06 -3.80
CA ASP A 115 2.90 21.22 -2.53
C ASP A 115 2.66 19.91 -1.76
N CYS A 116 3.33 18.80 -2.12
CA CYS A 116 3.20 17.53 -1.41
C CYS A 116 4.42 17.23 -0.53
N PHE A 117 4.17 16.70 0.66
CA PHE A 117 5.20 16.06 1.47
C PHE A 117 5.43 14.64 0.95
N ILE A 118 6.64 14.40 0.45
CA ILE A 118 7.05 13.08 -0.05
C ILE A 118 7.35 12.19 1.14
N LEU A 119 6.57 11.12 1.30
CA LEU A 119 6.83 10.07 2.26
C LEU A 119 8.06 9.27 1.83
N SER A 120 9.00 9.08 2.74
CA SER A 120 10.14 8.18 2.59
C SER A 120 10.05 7.03 3.59
N PHE A 121 10.63 5.90 3.21
CA PHE A 121 10.60 4.66 3.99
C PHE A 121 11.92 3.90 3.79
N GLU A 122 12.24 3.01 4.73
CA GLU A 122 13.17 1.92 4.45
C GLU A 122 12.50 0.99 3.45
N THR A 123 13.30 0.33 2.61
CA THR A 123 12.80 -0.69 1.69
C THR A 123 11.81 -1.60 2.41
N PHE A 124 10.60 -1.72 1.89
CA PHE A 124 9.53 -2.51 2.47
C PHE A 124 9.04 -3.57 1.49
N ALA A 125 8.46 -4.64 2.03
CA ALA A 125 7.96 -5.75 1.23
C ALA A 125 6.45 -5.91 1.39
N ILE A 126 5.76 -6.17 0.28
CA ILE A 126 4.40 -6.66 0.25
C ILE A 126 4.46 -8.11 -0.22
N GLN A 127 4.05 -9.03 0.65
CA GLN A 127 3.99 -10.45 0.36
C GLN A 127 2.54 -10.88 0.18
N ILE A 128 2.27 -11.54 -0.93
CA ILE A 128 0.95 -12.07 -1.27
C ILE A 128 1.08 -13.58 -1.35
N HIS A 129 0.61 -14.28 -0.32
CA HIS A 129 0.56 -15.73 -0.29
C HIS A 129 -0.77 -16.19 -0.90
N ILE A 130 -0.67 -17.03 -1.92
CA ILE A 130 -1.80 -17.59 -2.66
C ILE A 130 -2.04 -18.99 -2.11
N CYS A 131 -3.15 -19.16 -1.39
CA CYS A 131 -3.65 -20.44 -0.93
C CYS A 131 -4.77 -20.93 -1.86
N GLU A 132 -5.18 -22.19 -1.73
CA GLU A 132 -6.20 -22.79 -2.62
C GLU A 132 -7.53 -22.02 -2.65
N VAL A 133 -7.92 -21.41 -1.52
CA VAL A 133 -9.21 -20.73 -1.35
C VAL A 133 -9.09 -19.31 -0.78
N SER A 134 -7.86 -18.84 -0.54
CA SER A 134 -7.61 -17.52 0.04
C SER A 134 -6.31 -16.91 -0.44
N ILE A 135 -6.23 -15.60 -0.30
CA ILE A 135 -5.03 -14.80 -0.49
C ILE A 135 -4.72 -14.14 0.85
N LYS A 136 -3.52 -14.38 1.37
CA LYS A 136 -2.99 -13.64 2.52
C LYS A 136 -2.07 -12.54 2.03
N ILE A 137 -2.34 -11.30 2.45
CA ILE A 137 -1.51 -10.12 2.16
C ILE A 137 -0.79 -9.74 3.45
N CYS A 138 0.53 -9.67 3.40
CA CYS A 138 1.39 -9.24 4.50
C CYS A 138 2.20 -8.03 4.04
N ILE A 139 2.22 -6.98 4.85
CA ILE A 139 3.02 -5.77 4.61
C ILE A 139 3.77 -5.46 5.90
N ASP A 140 5.08 -5.33 5.82
CA ASP A 140 5.93 -4.80 6.90
C ASP A 140 6.55 -3.50 6.39
N ILE A 141 6.24 -2.39 7.04
CA ILE A 141 6.69 -1.05 6.62
C ILE A 141 7.33 -0.30 7.79
N ALA A 142 8.50 0.27 7.51
CA ALA A 142 9.21 1.19 8.39
C ALA A 142 9.23 2.58 7.75
N ILE A 143 8.47 3.51 8.32
CA ILE A 143 8.32 4.87 7.78
C ILE A 143 9.39 5.77 8.37
N HIS A 144 10.15 6.44 7.51
CA HIS A 144 11.12 7.46 7.92
C HIS A 144 10.44 8.81 8.00
N TYR A 145 9.83 9.08 9.15
CA TYR A 145 9.26 10.39 9.46
C TYR A 145 10.19 11.14 10.42
N PRO A 146 10.55 12.41 10.17
CA PRO A 146 11.40 13.20 11.07
C PRO A 146 10.76 13.53 12.43
N PHE A 147 9.50 13.14 12.64
CA PHE A 147 8.77 13.35 13.88
C PHE A 147 7.98 12.12 14.29
N GLU A 148 7.59 12.07 15.56
CA GLU A 148 6.70 11.04 16.08
C GLU A 148 5.29 11.23 15.51
N ILE A 149 4.73 10.17 14.92
CA ILE A 149 3.35 10.20 14.41
C ILE A 149 2.41 10.25 15.61
N GLU A 150 1.64 11.33 15.73
CA GLU A 150 0.67 11.47 16.80
C GLU A 150 -0.41 10.37 16.72
N LEU A 151 -0.88 9.92 17.88
CA LEU A 151 -1.83 8.80 18.00
C LEU A 151 -3.11 9.00 17.19
N PHE A 152 -3.59 10.23 17.06
CA PHE A 152 -4.80 10.49 16.28
C PHE A 152 -4.56 10.35 14.77
N ILE A 153 -3.39 10.77 14.27
CA ILE A 153 -2.98 10.62 12.87
C ILE A 153 -2.82 9.14 12.55
N GLU A 154 -2.17 8.38 13.43
CA GLU A 154 -2.01 6.94 13.26
C GLU A 154 -3.37 6.24 13.13
N LYS A 155 -4.31 6.56 14.04
CA LYS A 155 -5.67 6.02 13.96
C LYS A 155 -6.35 6.36 12.64
N MET A 156 -6.18 7.58 12.13
CA MET A 156 -6.76 7.98 10.85
C MET A 156 -6.11 7.27 9.66
N ALA A 157 -4.78 7.14 9.64
CA ALA A 157 -4.06 6.38 8.62
C ALA A 157 -4.52 4.90 8.60
N ILE A 158 -4.72 4.30 9.77
CA ILE A 158 -5.29 2.95 9.90
C ILE A 158 -6.69 2.85 9.26
N GLN A 159 -7.55 3.86 9.44
CA GLN A 159 -8.87 3.86 8.79
C GLN A 159 -8.76 3.94 7.27
N VAL A 160 -7.82 4.71 6.73
CA VAL A 160 -7.56 4.78 5.29
C VAL A 160 -7.08 3.42 4.77
N MET A 161 -6.12 2.79 5.45
CA MET A 161 -5.60 1.46 5.09
C MET A 161 -6.69 0.37 5.16
N HIS A 162 -7.53 0.40 6.20
CA HIS A 162 -8.67 -0.51 6.33
C HIS A 162 -9.68 -0.33 5.19
N LYS A 163 -9.96 0.92 4.80
CA LYS A 163 -10.84 1.23 3.67
C LYS A 163 -10.26 0.73 2.34
N MET A 164 -8.96 0.89 2.11
CA MET A 164 -8.28 0.31 0.94
C MET A 164 -8.40 -1.22 0.92
N PHE A 165 -8.09 -1.87 2.04
CA PHE A 165 -8.18 -3.32 2.16
C PHE A 165 -9.59 -3.85 1.91
N LEU A 166 -10.63 -3.24 2.52
CA LEU A 166 -12.01 -3.66 2.32
C LEU A 166 -12.45 -3.58 0.86
N ARG A 167 -11.95 -2.60 0.11
CA ARG A 167 -12.26 -2.48 -1.32
C ARG A 167 -11.58 -3.54 -2.15
N LEU A 168 -10.30 -3.80 -1.88
CA LEU A 168 -9.58 -4.89 -2.52
C LEU A 168 -10.25 -6.23 -2.24
N LYS A 169 -10.59 -6.47 -0.97
CA LYS A 169 -11.31 -7.66 -0.53
C LYS A 169 -12.62 -7.83 -1.28
N ARG A 170 -13.48 -6.80 -1.31
CA ARG A 170 -14.73 -6.84 -2.07
C ARG A 170 -14.51 -7.07 -3.56
N PHE A 171 -13.51 -6.42 -4.16
CA PHE A 171 -13.21 -6.59 -5.58
C PHE A 171 -12.81 -8.02 -5.93
N ILE A 172 -12.07 -8.68 -5.04
CA ILE A 172 -11.60 -10.07 -5.24
C ILE A 172 -12.67 -11.11 -4.89
N GLU A 173 -13.52 -10.84 -3.90
CA GLU A 173 -14.55 -11.77 -3.42
C GLU A 173 -15.85 -11.77 -4.27
N ILE A 174 -16.01 -10.82 -5.20
CA ILE A 174 -17.11 -10.79 -6.19
C ILE A 174 -16.96 -11.94 -7.19
#